data_AF-A0A5C6DQQ2-F1
#
_entry.id   AF-A0A5C6DQQ2-F1
#
_cell.length_a   1.000
_cell.length_b   1.000
_cell.length_c   1.000
_cell.angle_alpha   90.00
_cell.angle_beta   90.00
_cell.angle_gamma   90.00
#
_symmetry.space_group_name_H-M   'P 1'
#
loop_
_entity.id
_entity.type
_entity.pdbx_description
1 polymer ?
#
loop_
_entity_poly.entity_id
_entity_poly.type
_entity_poly.pdbx_seq_one_letter_code
_entity_poly.pdbx_strand_id
1 'polypeptide(L)'
;MVTGLLIDLATAPYSRKGSGETTLLRQLKGSLRKGDLLVADSYYCTYWLIAMCKEIGVEVVMKNHHKRESHPIGAKQLSKSERITSWVRPPRPNWMTKKEYNKVPESISIRLCDQKIREAGSRYQSFTMATTMLDIEEHPAHWIRGLYRGRWLVEKDIQWIKCTMGLEHLRNQNPERIERELWAGLMTYNLVRVKMLQAGLTHTREARSLSFTETYQLLSTNWLLCACVGLSKPMKQASLLQSVCAVIGNRQDASSRAKTSAARRFSS
;
A
#
# COMPACT_ATOMS: atom_id res chain seq x y z
N MET A 1 -1.78 5.02 -7.14
CA MET A 1 -2.53 3.80 -6.74
C MET A 1 -4.00 4.04 -7.04
N VAL A 2 -4.63 3.25 -7.92
CA VAL A 2 -5.98 3.56 -8.47
C VAL A 2 -7.10 2.73 -7.83
N THR A 3 -7.04 1.40 -7.83
CA THR A 3 -8.18 0.53 -7.44
C THR A 3 -8.18 0.09 -5.97
N GLY A 4 -7.00 -0.18 -5.40
CA GLY A 4 -6.89 -0.76 -4.05
C GLY A 4 -7.38 -2.21 -3.98
N LEU A 5 -7.28 -2.95 -5.08
CA LEU A 5 -7.52 -4.39 -5.09
C LEU A 5 -6.41 -5.12 -4.34
N LEU A 6 -6.80 -6.12 -3.56
CA LEU A 6 -5.88 -7.04 -2.93
C LEU A 6 -5.53 -8.16 -3.90
N ILE A 7 -4.24 -8.46 -4.04
CA ILE A 7 -3.75 -9.46 -4.98
C ILE A 7 -3.58 -10.83 -4.32
N ASP A 8 -3.03 -10.87 -3.11
CA ASP A 8 -2.60 -12.12 -2.48
C ASP A 8 -2.52 -11.99 -0.95
N LEU A 9 -2.47 -13.13 -0.26
CA LEU A 9 -2.42 -13.26 1.20
C LEU A 9 -1.42 -14.35 1.59
N ALA A 10 -0.60 -14.05 2.58
CA ALA A 10 0.24 -15.05 3.24
C ALA A 10 -0.10 -15.10 4.74
N THR A 11 -0.21 -16.31 5.27
CA THR A 11 -0.47 -16.56 6.69
C THR A 11 0.67 -17.38 7.30
N ALA A 12 0.98 -17.12 8.58
CA ALA A 12 1.95 -17.92 9.34
C ALA A 12 1.44 -18.18 10.76
N PRO A 13 1.97 -19.22 11.43
CA PRO A 13 1.72 -19.44 12.86
C PRO A 13 2.10 -18.21 13.70
N TYR A 14 1.30 -17.91 14.72
CA TYR A 14 1.51 -16.75 15.59
C TYR A 14 2.88 -16.76 16.30
N SER A 15 3.28 -17.92 16.83
CA SER A 15 4.56 -18.11 17.52
C SER A 15 5.31 -19.30 16.92
N ARG A 16 6.35 -19.02 16.11
CA ARG A 16 7.41 -19.94 15.64
C ARG A 16 8.35 -19.22 14.66
N LYS A 17 9.48 -19.85 14.30
CA LYS A 17 10.35 -19.34 13.22
C LYS A 17 9.58 -19.27 11.90
N GLY A 18 9.82 -18.23 11.11
CA GLY A 18 9.18 -18.03 9.81
C GLY A 18 7.92 -17.17 9.81
N SER A 19 7.50 -16.63 10.96
CA SER A 19 6.32 -15.76 11.09
C SER A 19 6.57 -14.27 10.85
N GLY A 20 7.83 -13.87 10.62
CA GLY A 20 8.16 -12.46 10.40
C GLY A 20 7.56 -11.94 9.10
N GLU A 21 7.06 -10.71 9.10
CA GLU A 21 6.43 -10.07 7.95
C GLU A 21 7.31 -10.07 6.69
N THR A 22 8.63 -9.88 6.84
CA THR A 22 9.56 -9.98 5.69
C THR A 22 9.65 -11.39 5.10
N THR A 23 9.36 -12.43 5.89
CA THR A 23 9.29 -13.81 5.42
C THR A 23 7.98 -14.06 4.69
N LEU A 24 6.86 -13.59 5.24
CA LEU A 24 5.55 -13.64 4.59
C LEU A 24 5.58 -12.92 3.23
N LEU A 25 6.18 -11.72 3.15
CA LEU A 25 6.32 -11.01 1.88
C LEU A 25 7.11 -11.81 0.83
N ARG A 26 8.13 -12.58 1.23
CA ARG A 26 8.87 -13.44 0.31
C ARG A 26 8.03 -14.60 -0.21
N GLN A 27 7.07 -15.11 0.58
CA GLN A 27 6.12 -16.12 0.09
C GLN A 27 5.24 -15.55 -1.02
N LEU A 28 4.93 -14.26 -0.95
CA LEU A 28 4.17 -13.52 -1.97
C LEU A 28 5.01 -13.11 -3.19
N LYS A 29 6.26 -13.58 -3.32
CA LYS A 29 7.13 -13.28 -4.48
C LYS A 29 6.45 -13.62 -5.82
N GLY A 30 5.66 -14.70 -5.87
CA GLY A 30 4.96 -15.15 -7.08
C GLY A 30 3.89 -14.17 -7.59
N SER A 31 3.42 -13.26 -6.74
CA SER A 31 2.43 -12.24 -7.08
C SER A 31 3.03 -10.99 -7.70
N LEU A 32 4.36 -10.82 -7.62
CA LEU A 32 5.09 -9.72 -8.25
C LEU A 32 5.52 -10.08 -9.67
N ARG A 33 5.40 -9.13 -10.59
CA ARG A 33 5.71 -9.31 -12.01
C ARG A 33 6.68 -8.25 -12.50
N LYS A 34 7.45 -8.60 -13.53
CA LYS A 34 8.33 -7.63 -14.22
C LYS A 34 7.53 -6.41 -14.66
N GLY A 35 8.02 -5.22 -14.35
CA GLY A 35 7.37 -3.94 -14.63
C GLY A 35 6.47 -3.43 -13.50
N ASP A 36 6.24 -4.21 -12.44
CA ASP A 36 5.56 -3.71 -11.25
C ASP A 36 6.43 -2.70 -10.49
N LEU A 37 5.76 -1.89 -9.66
CA LEU A 37 6.39 -0.92 -8.77
C LEU A 37 5.94 -1.18 -7.33
N LEU A 38 6.89 -1.62 -6.49
CA LEU A 38 6.64 -1.90 -5.08
C LEU A 38 6.86 -0.66 -4.21
N VAL A 39 5.82 -0.22 -3.52
CA VAL A 39 5.88 0.88 -2.54
C VAL A 39 5.75 0.33 -1.13
N ALA A 40 6.76 0.52 -0.29
CA ALA A 40 6.77 -0.05 1.06
C ALA A 40 7.37 0.90 2.10
N ASP A 41 7.09 0.69 3.37
CA ASP A 41 7.65 1.51 4.44
C ASP A 41 9.13 1.21 4.73
N SER A 42 9.66 1.81 5.79
CA SER A 42 11.05 1.59 6.21
C SER A 42 11.36 0.18 6.68
N TYR A 43 10.39 -0.55 7.22
CA TYR A 43 10.59 -1.91 7.71
C TYR A 43 10.98 -2.86 6.57
N TYR A 44 10.42 -2.64 5.38
CA TYR A 44 10.71 -3.42 4.18
C TYR A 44 11.96 -2.95 3.42
N CYS A 45 12.57 -1.82 3.79
CA CYS A 45 13.74 -1.23 3.13
C CYS A 45 15.05 -1.99 3.43
N THR A 46 15.10 -3.23 2.95
CA THR A 46 16.18 -4.19 3.17
C THR A 46 16.88 -4.52 1.85
N TYR A 47 18.19 -4.82 1.92
CA TYR A 47 18.96 -5.19 0.74
C TYR A 47 18.36 -6.41 0.03
N TRP A 48 17.94 -7.41 0.83
CA TRP A 48 17.37 -8.66 0.33
C TRP A 48 16.07 -8.47 -0.45
N LEU A 49 15.16 -7.62 0.04
CA LEU A 49 13.92 -7.36 -0.67
C LEU A 49 14.16 -6.61 -1.98
N ILE A 50 15.05 -5.62 -1.96
CA ILE A 50 15.41 -4.87 -3.17
C ILE A 50 16.09 -5.78 -4.19
N ALA A 51 17.01 -6.64 -3.77
CA ALA A 51 17.65 -7.61 -4.64
C ALA A 51 16.63 -8.59 -5.27
N MET A 52 15.67 -9.07 -4.47
CA MET A 52 14.58 -9.92 -4.95
C MET A 52 13.71 -9.19 -5.97
N CYS A 53 13.32 -7.94 -5.72
CA CYS A 53 12.54 -7.13 -6.66
C CYS A 53 13.33 -6.90 -7.96
N LYS A 54 14.62 -6.57 -7.85
CA LYS A 54 15.52 -6.39 -8.99
C LYS A 54 15.65 -7.66 -9.84
N GLU A 55 15.75 -8.83 -9.22
CA GLU A 55 15.79 -10.13 -9.93
C GLU A 55 14.52 -10.36 -10.77
N ILE A 56 13.35 -9.94 -10.27
CA ILE A 56 12.07 -10.06 -10.98
C ILE A 56 11.91 -8.96 -12.05
N GLY A 57 12.63 -7.85 -11.92
CA GLY A 57 12.43 -6.64 -12.72
C GLY A 57 11.30 -5.75 -12.18
N VAL A 58 11.16 -5.72 -10.86
CA VAL A 58 10.25 -4.85 -10.10
C VAL A 58 11.05 -3.66 -9.57
N GLU A 59 10.56 -2.46 -9.87
CA GLU A 59 11.10 -1.23 -9.31
C GLU A 59 10.58 -1.02 -7.89
N VAL A 60 11.32 -0.30 -7.06
CA VAL A 60 10.91 -0.05 -5.67
C VAL A 60 10.93 1.43 -5.31
N VAL A 61 10.03 1.83 -4.41
CA VAL A 61 10.10 3.11 -3.68
C VAL A 61 9.79 2.83 -2.21
N MET A 62 10.77 3.02 -1.34
CA MET A 62 10.62 2.74 0.09
C MET A 62 11.10 3.90 0.93
N LYS A 63 10.56 4.08 2.14
CA LYS A 63 11.21 4.99 3.11
C LYS A 63 12.54 4.37 3.51
N ASN A 64 13.61 5.17 3.49
CA ASN A 64 14.92 4.70 3.90
C ASN A 64 14.87 4.23 5.36
N HIS A 65 15.49 3.09 5.65
CA HIS A 65 15.54 2.57 7.01
C HIS A 65 16.40 3.48 7.89
N HIS A 66 15.99 3.73 9.14
CA HIS A 66 16.67 4.67 10.06
C HIS A 66 18.14 4.32 10.37
N LYS A 67 18.51 3.04 10.25
CA LYS A 67 19.90 2.56 10.38
C LYS A 67 20.77 2.78 9.13
N ARG A 68 20.19 3.26 8.03
CA ARG A 68 20.93 3.58 6.80
C ARG A 68 21.20 5.06 6.75
N GLU A 69 22.39 5.42 6.32
CA GLU A 69 22.73 6.81 6.09
C GLU A 69 21.89 7.37 4.94
N SER A 70 21.20 8.48 5.20
CA SER A 70 20.49 9.22 4.16
C SER A 70 21.44 9.99 3.25
N HIS A 71 22.64 10.33 3.74
CA HIS A 71 23.63 11.15 3.04
C HIS A 71 25.00 10.46 3.07
N PRO A 72 25.12 9.27 2.45
CA PRO A 72 26.33 8.49 2.55
C PRO A 72 27.51 9.17 1.86
N ILE A 73 28.68 9.04 2.47
CA ILE A 73 29.94 9.56 1.92
C ILE A 73 30.22 8.85 0.58
N GLY A 74 30.61 9.62 -0.45
CA GLY A 74 30.88 9.10 -1.79
C GLY A 74 29.64 8.89 -2.67
N ALA A 75 28.44 9.28 -2.22
CA ALA A 75 27.27 9.31 -3.08
C ALA A 75 27.44 10.31 -4.24
N LYS A 76 27.02 9.92 -5.44
CA LYS A 76 26.93 10.82 -6.59
C LYS A 76 25.74 11.76 -6.38
N GLN A 77 26.02 13.03 -6.10
CA GLN A 77 24.97 14.04 -5.97
C GLN A 77 24.29 14.29 -7.32
N LEU A 78 22.95 14.36 -7.32
CA LEU A 78 22.15 14.69 -8.50
C LEU A 78 21.50 16.08 -8.37
N SER A 79 20.98 16.38 -7.18
CA SER A 79 20.38 17.68 -6.83
C SER A 79 20.51 17.91 -5.33
N LYS A 80 20.10 19.07 -4.79
CA LYS A 80 20.17 19.32 -3.32
C LYS A 80 19.42 18.28 -2.47
N SER A 81 18.42 17.61 -3.04
CA SER A 81 17.59 16.62 -2.36
C SER A 81 17.80 15.18 -2.85
N GLU A 82 18.67 14.97 -3.84
CA GLU A 82 18.80 13.69 -4.54
C GLU A 82 20.24 13.29 -4.76
N ARG A 83 20.50 12.00 -4.59
CA ARG A 83 21.81 11.40 -4.79
C ARG A 83 21.69 9.93 -5.13
N ILE A 84 22.68 9.38 -5.81
CA ILE A 84 22.81 7.94 -6.06
C ILE A 84 23.94 7.41 -5.18
N THR A 85 23.67 6.32 -4.47
CA THR A 85 24.64 5.59 -3.68
C THR A 85 24.64 4.12 -4.08
N SER A 86 25.70 3.39 -3.73
CA SER A 86 25.77 1.95 -3.93
C SER A 86 25.61 1.24 -2.59
N TRP A 87 24.59 0.41 -2.46
CA TRP A 87 24.43 -0.46 -1.30
C TRP A 87 25.16 -1.77 -1.54
N VAL A 88 26.02 -2.14 -0.60
CA VAL A 88 26.79 -3.40 -0.67
C VAL A 88 25.98 -4.54 -0.07
N ARG A 89 26.07 -5.73 -0.68
CA ARG A 89 25.47 -6.98 -0.21
C ARG A 89 25.99 -7.30 1.19
N PRO A 90 25.12 -7.40 2.20
CA PRO A 90 25.54 -7.80 3.55
C PRO A 90 26.08 -9.24 3.57
N PRO A 91 26.73 -9.67 4.67
CA PRO A 91 27.10 -11.06 4.88
C PRO A 91 25.90 -12.00 4.75
N ARG A 92 26.15 -13.24 4.33
CA ARG A 92 25.10 -14.25 4.09
C ARG A 92 24.28 -14.48 5.37
N PRO A 93 22.96 -14.30 5.32
CA PRO A 93 22.12 -14.58 6.48
C PRO A 93 21.93 -16.09 6.65
N ASN A 94 21.65 -16.51 7.88
CA ASN A 94 21.54 -17.93 8.25
C ASN A 94 20.43 -18.68 7.49
N TRP A 95 19.40 -17.99 7.02
CA TRP A 95 18.25 -18.57 6.31
C TRP A 95 18.51 -18.78 4.80
N MET A 96 19.62 -18.27 4.25
CA MET A 96 19.92 -18.32 2.81
C MET A 96 21.03 -19.32 2.52
N THR A 97 20.87 -20.16 1.50
CA THR A 97 21.92 -21.09 1.08
C THR A 97 23.10 -20.35 0.42
N LYS A 98 24.28 -20.97 0.40
CA LYS A 98 25.46 -20.39 -0.27
C LYS A 98 25.22 -20.17 -1.77
N LYS A 99 24.49 -21.08 -2.41
CA LYS A 99 24.15 -21.00 -3.85
C LYS A 99 23.22 -19.82 -4.15
N GLU A 100 22.20 -19.59 -3.33
CA GLU A 100 21.31 -18.43 -3.48
C GLU A 100 22.04 -17.12 -3.20
N TYR A 101 22.86 -17.09 -2.15
CA TYR A 101 23.65 -15.91 -1.80
C TYR A 101 24.53 -15.44 -2.94
N ASN A 102 25.22 -16.37 -3.59
CA ASN A 102 26.11 -16.07 -4.71
C ASN A 102 25.37 -15.51 -5.94
N LYS A 103 24.06 -15.76 -6.09
CA LYS A 103 23.25 -15.18 -7.19
C LYS A 103 22.82 -13.74 -6.91
N VAL A 104 22.75 -13.34 -5.64
CA VAL A 104 22.36 -11.97 -5.27
C VAL A 104 23.48 -11.02 -5.70
N PRO A 105 23.22 -9.86 -6.33
CA PRO A 105 24.24 -8.90 -6.71
C PRO A 105 25.15 -8.52 -5.54
N GLU A 106 26.42 -8.20 -5.79
CA GLU A 106 27.35 -7.72 -4.75
C GLU A 106 27.06 -6.28 -4.33
N SER A 107 26.50 -5.49 -5.23
CA SER A 107 26.06 -4.15 -4.95
C SER A 107 24.83 -3.78 -5.77
N ILE A 108 24.03 -2.85 -5.25
CA ILE A 108 22.85 -2.29 -5.92
C ILE A 108 22.93 -0.78 -5.82
N SER A 109 22.91 -0.11 -6.97
CA SER A 109 22.73 1.34 -7.04
C SER A 109 21.32 1.73 -6.60
N ILE A 110 21.26 2.68 -5.68
CA ILE A 110 20.03 3.20 -5.09
C ILE A 110 20.05 4.72 -5.22
N ARG A 111 18.97 5.27 -5.76
CA ARG A 111 18.69 6.70 -5.69
C ARG A 111 18.00 7.01 -4.37
N LEU A 112 18.52 8.01 -3.67
CA LEU A 112 17.95 8.53 -2.44
C LEU A 112 17.31 9.89 -2.71
N CYS A 113 16.03 10.02 -2.39
CA CYS A 113 15.23 11.21 -2.65
C CYS A 113 14.65 11.74 -1.34
N ASP A 114 14.98 12.97 -0.97
CA ASP A 114 14.43 13.58 0.25
C ASP A 114 12.97 14.03 0.05
N GLN A 115 12.14 13.70 1.02
CA GLN A 115 10.78 14.20 1.16
C GLN A 115 10.73 15.14 2.36
N LYS A 116 10.25 16.36 2.13
CA LYS A 116 9.82 17.28 3.20
C LYS A 116 8.31 17.16 3.34
N ILE A 117 7.83 16.76 4.50
CA ILE A 117 6.41 16.83 4.85
C ILE A 117 6.19 18.15 5.58
N ARG A 118 5.22 18.92 5.10
CA ARG A 118 4.70 20.09 5.80
C ARG A 118 3.35 19.71 6.39
N GLU A 119 3.31 19.50 7.70
CA GLU A 119 2.06 19.43 8.45
C GLU A 119 1.72 20.83 8.98
N ALA A 120 0.46 21.24 8.85
CA ALA A 120 0.02 22.52 9.39
C ALA A 120 0.14 22.51 10.92
N GLY A 121 0.94 23.43 11.47
CA GLY A 121 1.14 23.57 12.92
C GLY A 121 2.25 22.70 13.53
N SER A 122 3.03 21.97 12.72
CA SER A 122 4.15 21.13 13.21
C SER A 122 5.49 21.54 12.56
N ARG A 123 6.60 21.17 13.22
CA ARG A 123 7.96 21.32 12.68
C ARG A 123 8.08 20.46 11.41
N TYR A 124 8.81 20.94 10.40
CA TYR A 124 9.07 20.16 9.18
C TYR A 124 9.61 18.77 9.54
N GLN A 125 8.87 17.73 9.15
CA GLN A 125 9.38 16.36 9.20
C GLN A 125 9.98 16.04 7.84
N SER A 126 11.26 15.67 7.81
CA SER A 126 11.92 15.18 6.62
C SER A 126 12.25 13.70 6.77
N PHE A 127 12.17 12.97 5.66
CA PHE A 127 12.72 11.63 5.57
C PHE A 127 13.23 11.41 4.15
N THR A 128 14.12 10.45 3.99
CA THR A 128 14.68 10.07 2.70
C THR A 128 13.98 8.81 2.21
N MET A 129 13.66 8.76 0.92
CA MET A 129 13.17 7.56 0.25
C MET A 129 14.32 6.92 -0.52
N ALA A 130 14.32 5.59 -0.61
CA ALA A 130 15.23 4.81 -1.41
C ALA A 130 14.46 4.19 -2.60
N THR A 131 15.03 4.30 -3.79
CA THR A 131 14.44 3.77 -5.02
C THR A 131 15.51 3.22 -5.96
N THR A 132 15.14 2.20 -6.74
CA THR A 132 15.96 1.61 -7.81
C THR A 132 15.82 2.35 -9.15
N MET A 133 14.86 3.28 -9.26
CA MET A 133 14.65 4.14 -10.43
C MET A 133 15.72 5.24 -10.49
N LEU A 134 16.79 4.97 -11.23
CA LEU A 134 17.98 5.83 -11.25
C LEU A 134 17.86 7.04 -12.18
N ASP A 135 17.09 6.92 -13.25
CA ASP A 135 16.94 7.99 -14.26
C ASP A 135 16.05 9.12 -13.74
N ILE A 136 16.56 10.35 -13.80
CA ILE A 136 15.88 11.56 -13.27
C ILE A 136 14.84 12.08 -14.26
N GLU A 137 15.12 11.96 -15.56
CA GLU A 137 14.25 12.45 -16.62
C GLU A 137 13.03 11.53 -16.76
N GLU A 138 13.27 10.21 -16.75
CA GLU A 138 12.19 9.22 -16.80
C GLU A 138 11.37 9.18 -15.49
N HIS A 139 12.06 9.32 -14.35
CA HIS A 139 11.42 9.27 -13.04
C HIS A 139 11.76 10.50 -12.19
N PRO A 140 11.03 11.61 -12.40
CA PRO A 140 11.24 12.83 -11.65
C PRO A 140 10.97 12.66 -10.15
N ALA A 141 11.77 13.33 -9.32
CA ALA A 141 11.68 13.24 -7.86
C ALA A 141 10.28 13.56 -7.31
N HIS A 142 9.58 14.52 -7.92
CA HIS A 142 8.25 14.92 -7.49
C HIS A 142 7.20 13.82 -7.72
N TRP A 143 7.37 13.03 -8.79
CA TRP A 143 6.52 11.88 -9.09
C TRP A 143 6.77 10.75 -8.09
N ILE A 144 8.04 10.43 -7.79
CA ILE A 144 8.43 9.44 -6.77
C ILE A 144 7.85 9.82 -5.40
N ARG A 145 7.93 11.11 -5.04
CA ARG A 145 7.30 11.66 -3.82
C ARG A 145 5.78 11.47 -3.83
N GLY A 146 5.11 11.77 -4.94
CA GLY A 146 3.67 11.57 -5.10
C GLY A 146 3.25 10.10 -4.96
N LEU A 147 4.02 9.20 -5.56
CA LEU A 147 3.81 7.76 -5.44
C LEU A 147 3.91 7.29 -3.99
N TYR A 148 4.96 7.70 -3.29
CA TYR A 148 5.17 7.33 -1.89
C TYR A 148 4.10 7.89 -0.95
N ARG A 149 3.59 9.10 -1.20
CA ARG A 149 2.44 9.66 -0.45
C ARG A 149 1.21 8.75 -0.54
N GLY A 150 0.98 8.14 -1.70
CA GLY A 150 -0.08 7.17 -1.92
C GLY A 150 0.02 5.91 -1.05
N ARG A 151 1.17 5.62 -0.44
CA ARG A 151 1.35 4.47 0.48
C ARG A 151 0.34 4.49 1.61
N TRP A 152 0.04 5.66 2.19
CA TRP A 152 -0.91 5.77 3.31
C TRP A 152 -2.31 5.22 2.99
N LEU A 153 -2.70 5.18 1.71
CA LEU A 153 -3.99 4.63 1.30
C LEU A 153 -4.17 3.17 1.77
N VAL A 154 -3.08 2.39 1.83
CA VAL A 154 -3.14 0.99 2.30
C VAL A 154 -3.58 0.87 3.76
N GLU A 155 -3.34 1.87 4.59
CA GLU A 155 -3.73 1.84 6.00
C GLU A 155 -5.26 1.95 6.14
N LYS A 156 -5.90 2.74 5.28
CA LYS A 156 -7.36 2.78 5.17
C LYS A 156 -7.91 1.47 4.64
N ASP A 157 -7.22 0.86 3.70
CA ASP A 157 -7.59 -0.41 3.11
C ASP A 157 -7.58 -1.53 4.17
N ILE A 158 -6.52 -1.59 4.99
CA ILE A 158 -6.40 -2.51 6.12
C ILE A 158 -7.47 -2.21 7.18
N GLN A 159 -7.75 -0.94 7.49
CA GLN A 159 -8.79 -0.56 8.45
C GLN A 159 -10.17 -1.04 8.00
N TRP A 160 -10.50 -0.91 6.71
CA TRP A 160 -11.78 -1.39 6.18
C TRP A 160 -11.89 -2.91 6.26
N ILE A 161 -10.84 -3.64 5.87
CA ILE A 161 -10.78 -5.09 5.97
C ILE A 161 -10.99 -5.54 7.42
N LYS A 162 -10.24 -4.97 8.36
CA LYS A 162 -10.30 -5.36 9.78
C LYS A 162 -11.61 -4.98 10.45
N CYS A 163 -11.94 -3.68 10.42
CA CYS A 163 -12.99 -3.13 11.27
C CYS A 163 -14.35 -3.05 10.55
N THR A 164 -14.38 -2.60 9.29
CA THR A 164 -15.66 -2.43 8.57
C THR A 164 -16.24 -3.77 8.12
N MET A 165 -15.40 -4.70 7.71
CA MET A 165 -15.82 -6.06 7.34
C MET A 165 -15.78 -7.05 8.50
N GLY A 166 -15.25 -6.64 9.67
CA GLY A 166 -15.21 -7.46 10.87
C GLY A 166 -14.17 -8.60 10.85
N LEU A 167 -13.20 -8.58 9.92
CA LEU A 167 -12.17 -9.64 9.82
C LEU A 167 -11.12 -9.60 10.95
N GLU A 168 -11.21 -8.63 11.87
CA GLU A 168 -10.43 -8.64 13.11
C GLU A 168 -10.96 -9.65 14.14
N HIS A 169 -12.21 -10.13 14.00
CA HIS A 169 -12.82 -11.16 14.85
C HIS A 169 -13.32 -12.32 13.99
N LEU A 170 -12.45 -13.32 13.77
CA LEU A 170 -12.80 -14.52 13.01
C LEU A 170 -13.61 -15.49 13.86
N ARG A 171 -14.57 -16.17 13.23
CA ARG A 171 -15.50 -17.07 13.92
C ARG A 171 -14.92 -18.47 14.10
N ASN A 172 -14.06 -18.89 13.18
CA ASN A 172 -13.46 -20.21 13.22
C ASN A 172 -12.24 -20.26 14.14
N GLN A 173 -12.03 -21.41 14.79
CA GLN A 173 -10.85 -21.67 15.64
C GLN A 173 -9.87 -22.68 15.02
N ASN A 174 -10.26 -23.37 13.96
CA ASN A 174 -9.39 -24.27 13.22
C ASN A 174 -8.57 -23.47 12.17
N PRO A 175 -7.23 -23.62 12.10
CA PRO A 175 -6.38 -22.86 11.18
C PRO A 175 -6.79 -22.93 9.71
N GLU A 176 -7.17 -24.10 9.21
CA GLU A 176 -7.58 -24.28 7.81
C GLU A 176 -8.91 -23.55 7.54
N ARG A 177 -9.84 -23.58 8.50
CA ARG A 177 -11.13 -22.87 8.38
C ARG A 177 -10.94 -21.35 8.51
N ILE A 178 -10.02 -20.91 9.35
CA ILE A 178 -9.60 -19.52 9.49
C ILE A 178 -9.07 -18.99 8.15
N GLU A 179 -8.21 -19.75 7.48
CA GLU A 179 -7.66 -19.36 6.18
C GLU A 179 -8.77 -19.21 5.12
N ARG A 180 -9.73 -20.14 5.08
CA ARG A 180 -10.90 -20.04 4.19
C ARG A 180 -11.77 -18.82 4.51
N GLU A 181 -11.99 -18.52 5.79
CA GLU A 181 -12.74 -17.34 6.23
C GLU A 181 -12.04 -16.04 5.79
N LEU A 182 -10.71 -15.99 5.93
CA LEU A 182 -9.90 -14.87 5.43
C LEU A 182 -10.03 -14.69 3.92
N TRP A 183 -9.83 -15.75 3.14
CA TRP A 183 -9.95 -15.69 1.68
C TRP A 183 -11.33 -15.24 1.21
N ALA A 184 -12.40 -15.76 1.83
CA ALA A 184 -13.77 -15.33 1.53
C ALA A 184 -13.98 -13.84 1.85
N GLY A 185 -13.44 -13.38 2.98
CA GLY A 185 -13.43 -11.96 3.35
C GLY A 185 -12.68 -11.09 2.35
N LEU A 186 -11.46 -11.47 1.96
CA LEU A 186 -10.66 -10.70 1.00
C LEU A 186 -11.26 -10.71 -0.41
N MET A 187 -11.92 -11.80 -0.82
CA MET A 187 -12.69 -11.84 -2.05
C MET A 187 -13.86 -10.86 -1.99
N THR A 188 -14.58 -10.80 -0.87
CA THR A 188 -15.66 -9.83 -0.64
C THR A 188 -15.14 -8.40 -0.72
N TYR A 189 -13.97 -8.12 -0.14
CA TYR A 189 -13.31 -6.83 -0.24
C TYR A 189 -13.05 -6.43 -1.70
N ASN A 190 -12.51 -7.34 -2.50
CA ASN A 190 -12.27 -7.12 -3.91
C ASN A 190 -13.57 -6.90 -4.71
N LEU A 191 -14.66 -7.58 -4.38
CA LEU A 191 -15.97 -7.34 -5.00
C LEU A 191 -16.48 -5.91 -4.72
N VAL A 192 -16.33 -5.42 -3.49
CA VAL A 192 -16.64 -4.03 -3.15
C VAL A 192 -15.78 -3.07 -3.98
N ARG A 193 -14.47 -3.33 -4.10
CA ARG A 193 -13.56 -2.52 -4.92
C ARG A 193 -13.93 -2.50 -6.40
N VAL A 194 -14.29 -3.63 -6.97
CA VAL A 194 -14.76 -3.71 -8.36
C VAL A 194 -16.05 -2.92 -8.54
N LYS A 195 -16.98 -3.00 -7.59
CA LYS A 195 -18.21 -2.22 -7.63
C LYS A 195 -17.94 -0.70 -7.57
N MET A 196 -17.04 -0.27 -6.68
CA MET A 196 -16.58 1.12 -6.62
C MET A 196 -15.94 1.55 -7.94
N LEU A 197 -15.11 0.69 -8.56
CA LEU A 197 -14.51 0.98 -9.86
C LEU A 197 -15.57 1.14 -10.96
N GLN A 198 -16.55 0.24 -11.03
CA GLN A 198 -17.65 0.31 -12.00
C GLN A 198 -18.49 1.59 -11.83
N ALA A 199 -18.82 1.95 -10.59
CA ALA A 199 -19.55 3.18 -10.29
C ALA A 199 -18.70 4.42 -10.64
N GLY A 200 -17.41 4.41 -10.32
CA GLY A 200 -16.48 5.48 -10.67
C GLY A 200 -16.36 5.70 -12.18
N LEU A 201 -16.21 4.63 -12.96
CA LEU A 201 -16.15 4.69 -14.42
C LEU A 201 -17.45 5.23 -15.03
N THR A 202 -18.61 4.86 -14.47
CA THR A 202 -19.92 5.32 -14.97
C THR A 202 -20.12 6.83 -14.76
N HIS A 203 -19.50 7.40 -13.71
CA HIS A 203 -19.69 8.80 -13.30
C HIS A 203 -18.43 9.66 -13.42
N THR A 204 -17.39 9.19 -14.12
CA THR A 204 -16.10 9.90 -14.26
C THR A 204 -15.49 10.33 -12.91
N ARG A 205 -15.59 9.45 -11.90
CA ARG A 205 -15.02 9.66 -10.57
C ARG A 205 -13.94 8.63 -10.28
N GLU A 206 -12.92 9.05 -9.53
CA GLU A 206 -11.92 8.12 -9.01
C GLU A 206 -12.58 7.10 -8.06
N ALA A 207 -12.30 5.82 -8.25
CA ALA A 207 -12.85 4.74 -7.44
C ALA A 207 -12.60 4.97 -5.94
N ARG A 208 -11.40 5.45 -5.58
CA ARG A 208 -11.03 5.76 -4.19
C ARG A 208 -11.73 6.98 -3.58
N SER A 209 -12.44 7.78 -4.37
CA SER A 209 -13.25 8.90 -3.86
C SER A 209 -14.64 8.47 -3.36
N LEU A 210 -15.04 7.22 -3.66
CA LEU A 210 -16.33 6.65 -3.27
C LEU A 210 -16.26 6.02 -1.88
N SER A 211 -17.38 6.01 -1.16
CA SER A 211 -17.50 5.41 0.16
C SER A 211 -17.41 3.88 0.09
N PHE A 212 -16.35 3.31 0.66
CA PHE A 212 -16.22 1.85 0.80
C PHE A 212 -17.35 1.28 1.67
N THR A 213 -17.60 1.89 2.83
CA THR A 213 -18.60 1.42 3.81
C THR A 213 -19.99 1.34 3.20
N GLU A 214 -20.40 2.35 2.45
CA GLU A 214 -21.73 2.35 1.84
C GLU A 214 -21.83 1.39 0.68
N THR A 215 -20.78 1.28 -0.15
CA THR A 215 -20.75 0.27 -1.21
C THR A 215 -20.85 -1.15 -0.62
N TYR A 216 -20.16 -1.39 0.49
CA TYR A 216 -20.21 -2.66 1.21
C TYR A 216 -21.60 -2.93 1.80
N GLN A 217 -22.23 -1.96 2.46
CA GLN A 217 -23.59 -2.09 2.99
C GLN A 217 -24.60 -2.33 1.86
N LEU A 218 -24.52 -1.58 0.77
CA LEU A 218 -25.38 -1.75 -0.41
C LEU A 218 -25.32 -3.18 -0.95
N LEU A 219 -24.11 -3.73 -1.12
CA LEU A 219 -23.94 -5.11 -1.56
C LEU A 219 -24.47 -6.10 -0.52
N SER A 220 -24.21 -5.86 0.76
CA SER A 220 -24.63 -6.73 1.87
C SER A 220 -26.14 -6.77 2.09
N THR A 221 -26.88 -5.71 1.75
CA THR A 221 -28.34 -5.68 1.83
C THR A 221 -28.99 -6.26 0.57
N ASN A 222 -28.39 -6.03 -0.60
CA ASN A 222 -29.03 -6.36 -1.88
C ASN A 222 -28.66 -7.74 -2.43
N TRP A 223 -27.62 -8.41 -1.93
CA TRP A 223 -27.16 -9.68 -2.51
C TRP A 223 -28.25 -10.76 -2.52
N LEU A 224 -29.02 -10.90 -1.43
CA LEU A 224 -30.07 -11.92 -1.31
C LEU A 224 -31.21 -11.64 -2.29
N LEU A 225 -31.63 -10.37 -2.38
CA LEU A 225 -32.64 -9.96 -3.35
C LEU A 225 -32.19 -10.25 -4.79
N CYS A 226 -30.95 -9.90 -5.13
CA CYS A 226 -30.38 -10.17 -6.45
C CYS A 226 -30.23 -11.67 -6.74
N ALA A 227 -29.96 -12.49 -5.73
CA ALA A 227 -29.85 -13.94 -5.87
C ALA A 227 -31.23 -14.60 -6.12
N CYS A 228 -32.28 -14.14 -5.44
CA CYS A 228 -33.62 -14.71 -5.56
C CYS A 228 -34.37 -14.26 -6.82
N VAL A 229 -34.28 -12.96 -7.16
CA VAL A 229 -35.07 -12.37 -8.27
C VAL A 229 -34.27 -12.32 -9.57
N GLY A 230 -32.94 -12.49 -9.50
CA GLY A 230 -32.04 -12.27 -10.63
C GLY A 230 -31.75 -10.79 -10.88
N LEU A 231 -30.78 -10.53 -11.75
CA LEU A 231 -30.33 -9.17 -12.09
C LEU A 231 -31.05 -8.65 -13.33
N SER A 232 -31.94 -7.66 -13.17
CA SER A 232 -32.52 -6.92 -14.28
C SER A 232 -31.61 -5.74 -14.71
N LYS A 233 -31.74 -5.28 -15.97
CA LYS A 233 -31.00 -4.10 -16.47
C LYS A 233 -31.27 -2.85 -15.62
N PRO A 234 -32.53 -2.52 -15.23
CA PRO A 234 -32.80 -1.37 -14.36
C PRO A 234 -32.15 -1.49 -12.98
N MET A 235 -32.17 -2.68 -12.36
CA MET A 235 -31.54 -2.90 -11.05
C MET A 235 -30.02 -2.69 -11.11
N LYS A 236 -29.37 -3.17 -12.18
CA LYS A 236 -27.94 -2.92 -12.41
C LYS A 236 -27.64 -1.41 -12.49
N GLN A 237 -28.45 -0.67 -13.24
CA GLN A 237 -28.25 0.77 -13.41
C GLN A 237 -28.51 1.55 -12.12
N ALA A 238 -29.61 1.27 -11.42
CA ALA A 238 -29.92 1.89 -10.12
C ALA A 238 -28.82 1.64 -9.08
N SER A 239 -28.29 0.41 -9.05
CA SER A 239 -27.18 0.05 -8.16
C SER A 239 -25.89 0.81 -8.47
N LEU A 240 -25.62 1.17 -9.73
CA LEU A 240 -24.45 2.00 -10.09
C LEU A 240 -24.64 3.45 -9.63
N LEU A 241 -25.86 3.99 -9.77
CA LEU A 241 -26.19 5.35 -9.35
C LEU A 241 -26.10 5.51 -7.82
N GLN A 242 -26.63 4.55 -7.05
CA GLN A 242 -26.70 4.61 -5.60
C GLN A 242 -25.32 4.63 -4.92
N SER A 243 -24.33 3.91 -5.49
CA SER A 243 -22.95 3.88 -4.95
C SER A 243 -22.21 5.22 -5.06
N VAL A 244 -22.76 6.20 -5.78
CA VAL A 244 -22.11 7.51 -6.01
C VAL A 244 -22.61 8.62 -5.09
N CYS A 245 -23.80 8.46 -4.51
CA CYS A 245 -24.45 9.49 -3.69
C CYS A 245 -23.65 9.86 -2.43
N ALA A 246 -22.90 8.92 -1.86
CA ALA A 246 -21.97 9.26 -0.80
C ALA A 246 -20.60 9.63 -1.31
N VAL A 247 -20.40 10.93 -1.29
CA VAL A 247 -19.08 11.51 -1.20
C VAL A 247 -18.50 11.13 0.17
N ILE A 248 -17.28 10.60 0.21
CA ILE A 248 -16.48 10.69 1.44
C ILE A 248 -16.30 12.19 1.67
N GLY A 249 -17.20 12.78 2.47
CA GLY A 249 -17.15 14.20 2.81
C GLY A 249 -15.74 14.52 3.22
N ASN A 250 -15.17 15.60 2.68
CA ASN A 250 -13.77 15.99 2.80
C ASN A 250 -13.33 15.84 4.26
N ARG A 251 -12.83 14.65 4.61
CA ARG A 251 -12.38 14.34 5.96
C ARG A 251 -11.03 14.97 5.96
N GLN A 252 -11.08 16.25 6.27
CA GLN A 252 -10.04 17.04 6.88
C GLN A 252 -8.85 16.12 7.19
N ASP A 253 -7.87 16.08 6.27
CA ASP A 253 -6.56 15.49 6.55
C ASP A 253 -6.14 15.97 7.95
N ALA A 254 -5.28 15.27 8.67
CA ALA A 254 -4.83 15.72 9.99
C ALA A 254 -4.34 17.20 9.98
N SER A 255 -3.98 17.74 8.81
CA SER A 255 -3.70 19.16 8.52
C SER A 255 -4.88 20.15 8.66
N SER A 256 -6.12 19.70 8.58
CA SER A 256 -7.32 20.56 8.60
C SER A 256 -7.99 20.65 9.97
N ARG A 257 -7.89 19.58 10.80
CA ARG A 257 -8.42 19.58 12.17
C ARG A 257 -7.76 20.67 13.03
N ALA A 258 -6.53 21.03 12.70
CA ALA A 258 -5.79 22.13 13.35
C ALA A 258 -6.35 23.53 13.01
N LYS A 259 -7.06 23.71 11.89
CA LYS A 259 -7.63 25.02 11.50
C LYS A 259 -8.92 25.32 12.25
N THR A 260 -9.75 24.30 12.52
CA THR A 260 -11.05 24.48 13.17
C THR A 260 -10.92 24.70 14.69
N SER A 261 -9.84 24.19 15.32
CA SER A 261 -9.55 24.48 16.74
C SER A 261 -8.92 25.86 16.96
N ALA A 262 -8.22 26.41 15.96
CA ALA A 262 -7.66 27.76 16.03
C ALA A 262 -8.75 28.84 15.90
N ALA A 263 -9.75 28.64 15.05
CA ALA A 263 -10.85 29.60 14.87
C ALA A 263 -11.78 29.73 16.10
N ARG A 264 -11.87 28.70 16.96
CA ARG A 264 -12.67 28.72 18.19
C ARG A 264 -11.95 29.32 19.40
N ARG A 265 -10.65 29.65 19.29
CA ARG A 265 -9.87 30.29 20.37
C ARG A 265 -9.70 31.81 20.21
N PHE A 266 -10.31 32.40 19.17
CA PHE A 266 -10.28 33.85 18.93
C PHE A 266 -11.69 34.50 18.99
N SER A 267 -12.68 33.79 19.55
CA SER A 267 -14.05 34.29 19.68
C SER A 267 -14.63 34.09 21.09
N SER A 268 -13.81 34.34 22.10
CA SER A 268 -14.21 34.44 23.51
C SER A 268 -13.21 35.31 24.26
#